data_AF-A0A9N9DDK8-F1
#
_entry.id   AF-A0A9N9DDK8-F1
#
_cell.length_a   1.000
_cell.length_b   1.000
_cell.length_c   1.000
_cell.angle_alpha   90.00
_cell.angle_beta   90.00
_cell.angle_gamma   90.00
#
_symmetry.space_group_name_H-M   'P 1'
#
loop_
_entity.id
_entity.type
_entity.pdbx_description
1 polymer ?
#
loop_
_entity_poly.entity_id
_entity_poly.type
_entity_poly.pdbx_seq_one_letter_code
_entity_poly.pdbx_strand_id
1 'polypeptide(L)'
;MVGRPPKNQLKKSSQGDLSPSVYDKYTDLKRKYKELKKQLAKSSIESKHVRVSKPTTKYNSSITPKITSSTITNTKHRSLVRNIVNDIPIKSKVSAPKRGQGRAPAAPRNMKAYLVPKDENGNFILPVEVGLHTVIKLGKIVYDRDSFHNDRYIYPVGYAVKRLW
;
A
#
# COMPACT_ATOMS: atom_id res chain seq x y z
N MET A 1 29.80 -52.41 -3.10
CA MET A 1 30.07 -50.97 -2.93
C MET A 1 30.46 -50.40 -4.28
N VAL A 2 29.52 -49.77 -5.00
CA VAL A 2 29.76 -49.29 -6.37
C VAL A 2 30.06 -47.80 -6.31
N GLY A 3 31.31 -47.44 -6.61
CA GLY A 3 31.79 -46.06 -6.58
C GLY A 3 31.11 -45.19 -7.63
N ARG A 4 30.74 -43.96 -7.25
CA ARG A 4 30.19 -42.97 -8.20
C ARG A 4 31.30 -42.45 -9.12
N PRO A 5 31.08 -42.36 -10.44
CA PRO A 5 32.07 -41.82 -11.36
C PRO A 5 32.20 -40.30 -11.22
N PRO A 6 33.39 -39.72 -11.45
CA PRO A 6 33.60 -38.28 -11.35
C PRO A 6 32.90 -37.52 -12.48
N LYS A 7 32.28 -36.38 -12.14
CA LYS A 7 31.59 -35.50 -13.07
C LYS A 7 32.60 -34.71 -13.91
N ASN A 8 32.52 -34.90 -15.23
CA ASN A 8 32.81 -33.96 -16.31
C ASN A 8 33.88 -32.90 -16.03
N GLN A 9 35.14 -33.24 -16.31
CA GLN A 9 36.15 -32.25 -16.65
C GLN A 9 35.96 -31.83 -18.11
N LEU A 10 35.25 -30.72 -18.33
CA LEU A 10 35.22 -30.08 -19.64
C LEU A 10 36.58 -29.42 -19.90
N LYS A 11 37.34 -29.98 -20.85
CA LYS A 11 38.56 -29.38 -21.42
C LYS A 11 38.24 -27.96 -21.91
N LYS A 12 38.96 -26.95 -21.41
CA LYS A 12 39.05 -25.64 -22.07
C LYS A 12 40.35 -25.61 -22.88
N SER A 13 40.20 -25.81 -24.18
CA SER A 13 41.23 -25.58 -25.19
C SER A 13 41.48 -24.09 -25.40
N SER A 14 42.76 -23.75 -25.49
CA SER A 14 43.43 -22.67 -26.25
C SER A 14 42.67 -21.40 -26.64
N GLN A 15 43.25 -20.29 -26.18
CA GLN A 15 43.35 -18.95 -26.78
C GLN A 15 42.39 -18.55 -27.90
N GLY A 16 41.54 -17.58 -27.57
CA GLY A 16 40.85 -16.67 -28.48
C GLY A 16 40.41 -15.45 -27.66
N ASP A 17 40.79 -14.26 -28.12
CA ASP A 17 40.46 -12.91 -27.66
C ASP A 17 39.42 -12.79 -26.54
N LEU A 18 39.90 -12.52 -25.31
CA LEU A 18 39.10 -12.48 -24.09
C LEU A 18 38.28 -11.19 -23.99
N SER A 19 37.23 -11.07 -24.83
CA SER A 19 36.10 -10.20 -24.48
C SER A 19 35.39 -10.82 -23.28
N PRO A 20 35.24 -10.11 -22.15
CA PRO A 20 34.58 -10.67 -20.97
C PRO A 20 33.21 -11.20 -21.35
N SER A 21 32.92 -12.45 -20.96
CA SER A 21 31.60 -13.03 -21.17
C SER A 21 30.55 -12.11 -20.55
N VAL A 22 29.35 -12.06 -21.13
CA VAL A 22 28.21 -11.33 -20.55
C VAL A 22 28.02 -11.71 -19.07
N TYR A 23 28.31 -12.96 -18.72
CA TYR A 23 28.28 -13.44 -17.35
C TYR A 23 29.36 -12.80 -16.45
N ASP A 24 30.59 -12.65 -16.94
CA ASP A 24 31.68 -12.02 -16.20
C ASP A 24 31.35 -10.54 -15.92
N LYS A 25 30.85 -9.82 -16.94
CA LYS A 25 30.37 -8.43 -16.81
C LYS A 25 29.25 -8.31 -15.76
N TYR A 26 28.32 -9.26 -15.74
CA TYR A 26 27.25 -9.29 -14.73
C TYR A 26 27.80 -9.51 -13.32
N THR A 27 28.78 -10.40 -13.14
CA THR A 27 29.39 -10.65 -11.82
C THR A 27 30.14 -9.43 -11.30
N ASP A 28 30.85 -8.71 -12.17
CA ASP A 28 31.56 -7.48 -11.82
C ASP A 28 30.59 -6.35 -11.46
N LEU A 29 29.51 -6.20 -12.22
CA LEU A 29 28.45 -5.22 -11.92
C LEU A 29 27.80 -5.49 -10.56
N LYS A 30 27.54 -6.77 -10.24
CA LYS A 30 26.99 -7.20 -8.95
C LYS A 30 27.94 -6.88 -7.79
N ARG A 31 29.25 -7.07 -7.97
CA ARG A 31 30.28 -6.67 -6.98
C ARG A 31 30.30 -5.16 -6.79
N LYS A 32 30.29 -4.38 -7.87
CA LYS A 32 30.29 -2.91 -7.82
C LYS A 32 29.08 -2.35 -7.08
N TYR A 33 27.88 -2.90 -7.34
CA TYR A 33 26.67 -2.51 -6.62
C TYR A 33 26.76 -2.79 -5.11
N LYS A 34 27.31 -3.94 -4.72
CA LYS A 34 27.50 -4.30 -3.31
C LYS A 34 28.45 -3.33 -2.60
N GLU A 35 29.54 -2.92 -3.26
CA GLU A 35 30.51 -1.98 -2.67
C GLU A 35 29.92 -0.58 -2.52
N LEU A 36 29.20 -0.08 -3.54
CA LEU A 36 28.48 1.20 -3.46
C LEU A 36 27.45 1.21 -2.32
N LYS A 37 26.69 0.12 -2.16
CA LYS A 37 25.73 -0.02 -1.05
C LYS A 37 26.43 0.02 0.31
N LYS A 38 27.63 -0.57 0.42
CA LYS A 38 28.45 -0.54 1.64
C LYS A 38 29.01 0.85 1.92
N GLN A 39 29.42 1.60 0.88
CA GLN A 39 29.87 2.99 1.02
C GLN A 39 28.75 3.92 1.49
N LEU A 40 27.53 3.80 0.92
CA LEU A 40 26.35 4.55 1.37
C LEU A 40 26.00 4.27 2.84
N ALA A 41 26.13 3.01 3.27
CA ALA A 41 25.91 2.66 4.68
C ALA A 41 26.96 3.28 5.62
N LYS A 42 28.22 3.39 5.16
CA LYS A 42 29.31 4.00 5.94
C LYS A 42 29.17 5.53 6.03
N SER A 43 28.83 6.22 4.94
CA SER A 43 28.64 7.69 4.96
C SER A 43 27.44 8.12 5.80
N SER A 44 26.40 7.28 5.92
CA SER A 44 25.27 7.52 6.83
C SER A 44 25.63 7.38 8.31
N ILE A 45 26.75 6.72 8.65
CA ILE A 45 27.24 6.60 10.03
C ILE A 45 28.18 7.76 10.37
N GLU A 46 28.99 8.21 9.42
CA GLU A 46 29.97 9.29 9.61
C GLU A 46 29.34 10.68 9.76
N SER A 47 28.12 10.87 9.23
CA SER A 47 27.34 12.11 9.39
C SER A 47 26.62 12.26 10.74
N LYS A 48 26.72 11.30 11.66
CA LYS A 48 26.05 11.35 12.98
C LYS A 48 26.84 12.06 14.09
N HIS A 49 28.03 12.60 13.81
CA HIS A 49 28.87 13.27 14.80
C HIS A 49 28.77 14.81 14.84
N VAL A 50 27.85 15.43 14.09
CA VAL A 50 27.51 16.86 14.27
C VAL A 50 26.27 16.97 15.14
N ARG A 51 26.49 17.18 16.45
CA ARG A 51 25.47 17.52 17.44
C ARG A 51 24.94 18.94 17.14
N VAL A 52 23.66 19.05 16.78
CA VAL A 52 22.89 20.29 17.00
C VAL A 52 21.58 19.91 17.66
N SER A 53 21.35 20.50 18.84
CA SER A 53 20.22 20.27 19.73
C SER A 53 19.11 21.31 19.55
N LYS A 54 17.86 20.83 19.36
CA LYS A 54 16.53 21.35 19.82
C LYS A 54 16.09 22.76 19.33
N PRO A 55 14.78 23.09 19.15
CA PRO A 55 13.69 22.79 20.09
C PRO A 55 12.32 22.38 19.51
N THR A 56 11.50 21.81 20.40
CA THR A 56 10.09 21.45 20.20
C THR A 56 9.19 22.67 20.40
N THR A 57 8.48 23.11 19.37
CA THR A 57 7.44 24.15 19.49
C THR A 57 6.14 23.50 19.97
N LYS A 58 5.75 23.80 21.22
CA LYS A 58 4.40 23.51 21.73
C LYS A 58 3.46 24.63 21.27
N TYR A 59 2.48 24.31 20.45
CA TYR A 59 1.42 25.22 20.03
C TYR A 59 0.31 25.22 21.09
N ASN A 60 -0.02 26.40 21.63
CA ASN A 60 -1.16 26.61 22.51
C ASN A 60 -2.41 26.87 21.65
N SER A 61 -3.35 25.93 21.63
CA SER A 61 -4.71 26.19 21.13
C SER A 61 -5.70 26.17 22.28
N SER A 62 -5.82 27.32 22.95
CA SER A 62 -6.96 27.67 23.79
C SER A 62 -8.12 28.12 22.90
N ILE A 63 -9.04 27.22 22.58
CA ILE A 63 -10.46 27.51 22.29
C ILE A 63 -11.25 26.26 22.72
N THR A 64 -12.04 26.40 23.78
CA THR A 64 -13.03 25.41 24.22
C THR A 64 -14.42 25.95 23.91
N PRO A 65 -15.31 25.16 23.30
CA PRO A 65 -16.73 25.29 23.57
C PRO A 65 -17.17 24.20 24.55
N LYS A 66 -17.79 24.65 25.66
CA LYS A 66 -18.49 23.81 26.64
C LYS A 66 -19.52 22.94 25.93
N ILE A 67 -19.34 21.62 26.00
CA ILE A 67 -20.41 20.65 25.77
C ILE A 67 -20.66 19.95 27.09
N THR A 68 -21.92 20.00 27.50
CA THR A 68 -22.53 19.48 28.70
C THR A 68 -22.18 18.01 28.95
N SER A 69 -21.64 17.75 30.13
CA SER A 69 -21.32 16.42 30.64
C SER A 69 -22.59 15.69 31.09
N SER A 70 -23.00 14.66 30.35
CA SER A 70 -23.85 13.59 30.89
C SER A 70 -22.98 12.37 31.24
N THR A 71 -22.85 12.13 32.54
CA THR A 71 -22.18 11.00 33.17
C THR A 71 -22.69 9.66 32.62
N ILE A 72 -21.82 8.87 31.99
CA ILE A 72 -22.08 7.44 31.71
C ILE A 72 -21.02 6.65 32.47
N THR A 73 -21.41 6.13 33.64
CA THR A 73 -20.60 5.23 34.45
C THR A 73 -20.45 3.88 33.75
N ASN A 74 -19.21 3.42 33.67
CA ASN A 74 -18.81 2.12 33.16
C ASN A 74 -19.18 1.02 34.18
N THR A 75 -20.16 0.19 33.87
CA THR A 75 -20.42 -1.04 34.63
C THR A 75 -20.55 -2.22 33.67
N LYS A 76 -19.45 -2.98 33.55
CA LYS A 76 -19.48 -4.38 33.11
C LYS A 76 -20.09 -5.23 34.23
N HIS A 77 -21.35 -5.63 34.09
CA HIS A 77 -21.82 -6.88 34.70
C HIS A 77 -23.07 -7.42 33.97
N ARG A 78 -22.90 -8.61 33.38
CA ARG A 78 -23.87 -9.72 33.33
C ARG A 78 -25.24 -9.54 32.62
N SER A 79 -25.25 -9.98 31.37
CA SER A 79 -26.15 -10.97 30.75
C SER A 79 -27.65 -11.10 31.15
N LEU A 80 -28.48 -11.19 30.11
CA LEU A 80 -29.75 -11.93 29.96
C LEU A 80 -31.05 -11.27 30.44
N VAL A 81 -31.76 -10.64 29.50
CA VAL A 81 -33.22 -10.79 29.37
C VAL A 81 -33.55 -10.88 27.87
N ARG A 82 -33.95 -12.08 27.42
CA ARG A 82 -34.58 -12.29 26.10
C ARG A 82 -36.09 -12.17 26.32
N ASN A 83 -36.77 -11.39 25.50
CA ASN A 83 -38.24 -11.35 25.50
C ASN A 83 -38.78 -12.70 25.00
N ILE A 84 -39.38 -13.43 25.94
CA ILE A 84 -40.04 -14.73 25.77
C ILE A 84 -41.49 -14.44 25.43
N VAL A 85 -41.89 -14.60 24.17
CA VAL A 85 -43.27 -14.97 23.79
C VAL A 85 -43.20 -15.79 22.50
N ASN A 86 -43.40 -17.11 22.65
CA ASN A 86 -43.99 -18.08 21.72
C ASN A 86 -43.29 -19.45 21.85
N ASP A 87 -43.89 -20.29 22.69
CA ASP A 87 -43.59 -21.71 22.84
C ASP A 87 -44.04 -22.50 21.61
N ILE A 88 -43.09 -22.98 20.80
CA ILE A 88 -43.27 -24.12 19.90
C ILE A 88 -42.01 -24.98 20.01
N PRO A 89 -42.06 -26.22 20.51
CA PRO A 89 -40.89 -27.08 20.62
C PRO A 89 -40.57 -27.74 19.26
N ILE A 90 -39.85 -27.05 18.38
CA ILE A 90 -39.28 -27.67 17.16
C ILE A 90 -37.90 -28.24 17.49
N LYS A 91 -37.87 -29.53 17.82
CA LYS A 91 -36.64 -30.31 17.94
C LYS A 91 -36.10 -30.64 16.54
N SER A 92 -35.43 -29.69 15.89
CA SER A 92 -34.72 -29.94 14.63
C SER A 92 -33.20 -29.87 14.85
N LYS A 93 -32.55 -31.04 14.94
CA LYS A 93 -31.09 -31.17 14.80
C LYS A 93 -30.73 -30.94 13.33
N VAL A 94 -30.73 -29.69 12.88
CA VAL A 94 -30.12 -29.32 11.61
C VAL A 94 -28.80 -28.65 11.97
N SER A 95 -27.70 -29.34 11.71
CA SER A 95 -26.37 -28.74 11.75
C SER A 95 -26.39 -27.50 10.87
N ALA A 96 -26.32 -26.32 11.49
CA ALA A 96 -26.18 -25.07 10.76
C ALA A 96 -25.00 -25.25 9.79
N PRO A 97 -25.16 -24.94 8.48
CA PRO A 97 -24.07 -25.05 7.54
C PRO A 97 -22.95 -24.17 8.07
N LYS A 98 -21.81 -24.80 8.35
CA LYS A 98 -20.59 -24.13 8.78
C LYS A 98 -20.22 -23.18 7.65
N ARG A 99 -20.67 -21.92 7.75
CA ARG A 99 -20.37 -20.85 6.79
C ARG A 99 -18.86 -20.90 6.60
N GLY A 100 -18.43 -21.32 5.41
CA GLY A 100 -17.03 -21.38 5.06
C GLY A 100 -16.42 -20.04 5.43
N GLN A 101 -15.22 -20.06 6.01
CA GLN A 101 -14.51 -18.86 6.43
C GLN A 101 -14.55 -17.86 5.27
N GLY A 102 -15.43 -16.86 5.40
CA GLY A 102 -15.62 -15.86 4.37
C GLY A 102 -14.26 -15.24 4.09
N ARG A 103 -13.91 -15.13 2.81
CA ARG A 103 -12.67 -14.47 2.39
C ARG A 103 -12.57 -13.15 3.15
N ALA A 104 -11.49 -12.98 3.91
CA ALA A 104 -11.28 -11.77 4.67
C ALA A 104 -11.45 -10.55 3.74
N PRO A 105 -12.11 -9.47 4.20
CA PRO A 105 -12.30 -8.28 3.39
C PRO A 105 -10.93 -7.82 2.87
N ALA A 106 -10.89 -7.42 1.60
CA ALA A 106 -9.65 -7.00 0.96
C ALA A 106 -9.00 -5.88 1.79
N ALA A 107 -7.74 -6.07 2.17
CA ALA A 107 -7.02 -5.09 2.97
C ALA A 107 -6.99 -3.72 2.25
N PRO A 108 -7.08 -2.61 2.99
CA PRO A 108 -7.05 -1.27 2.40
C PRO A 108 -5.71 -1.05 1.69
N ARG A 109 -5.76 -0.62 0.43
CA ARG A 109 -4.57 -0.24 -0.33
C ARG A 109 -4.18 1.18 0.04
N ASN A 110 -2.96 1.39 0.52
CA ASN A 110 -2.39 2.72 0.70
C ASN A 110 -2.08 3.33 -0.68
N MET A 111 -3.02 4.09 -1.23
CA MET A 111 -2.82 4.86 -2.46
C MET A 111 -2.20 6.22 -2.10
N LYS A 112 -1.02 6.51 -2.64
CA LYS A 112 -0.42 7.85 -2.55
C LYS A 112 -1.25 8.80 -3.42
N ALA A 113 -1.85 9.80 -2.79
CA ALA A 113 -2.50 10.89 -3.50
C ALA A 113 -1.43 11.85 -4.04
N TYR A 114 -1.57 12.25 -5.30
CA TYR A 114 -0.77 13.33 -5.88
C TYR A 114 -1.33 14.67 -5.42
N LEU A 115 -0.45 15.57 -4.99
CA LEU A 115 -0.82 16.96 -4.70
C LEU A 115 -0.94 17.71 -6.02
N VAL A 116 -2.14 18.21 -6.33
CA VAL A 116 -2.45 18.94 -7.56
C VAL A 116 -2.85 20.37 -7.19
N PRO A 117 -2.33 21.39 -7.89
CA PRO A 117 -2.71 22.78 -7.64
C PRO A 117 -4.20 23.01 -7.90
N LYS A 118 -4.77 23.89 -7.08
CA LYS A 118 -6.16 24.32 -7.17
C LYS A 118 -6.19 25.84 -7.33
N ASP A 119 -7.17 26.30 -8.08
CA ASP A 119 -7.51 27.72 -8.22
C ASP A 119 -8.10 28.28 -6.91
N GLU A 120 -8.27 29.59 -6.82
CA GLU A 120 -8.89 30.29 -5.67
C GLU A 120 -10.31 29.75 -5.37
N ASN A 121 -11.02 29.32 -6.41
CA ASN A 121 -12.33 28.70 -6.32
C ASN A 121 -12.31 27.22 -5.88
N GLY A 122 -11.12 26.65 -5.64
CA GLY A 122 -10.94 25.25 -5.26
C GLY A 122 -11.02 24.24 -6.41
N ASN A 123 -11.22 24.71 -7.64
CA ASN A 123 -11.20 23.89 -8.86
C ASN A 123 -9.78 23.46 -9.20
N PHE A 124 -9.61 22.24 -9.71
CA PHE A 124 -8.29 21.78 -10.16
C PHE A 124 -7.87 22.51 -11.44
N ILE A 125 -6.61 22.94 -11.46
CA ILE A 125 -6.02 23.56 -12.66
C ILE A 125 -5.60 22.41 -13.60
N LEU A 126 -6.21 22.36 -14.79
CA LEU A 126 -5.96 21.36 -15.82
C LEU A 126 -5.40 22.02 -17.08
N PRO A 127 -4.59 21.32 -17.89
CA PRO A 127 -4.19 19.91 -17.79
C PRO A 127 -3.15 19.62 -16.70
N VAL A 128 -3.18 18.40 -16.13
CA VAL A 128 -2.17 17.95 -15.13
C VAL A 128 -1.50 16.64 -15.55
N GLU A 129 -0.19 16.55 -15.37
CA GLU A 129 0.60 15.35 -15.66
C GLU A 129 0.72 14.44 -14.44
N VAL A 130 0.31 13.18 -14.61
CA VAL A 130 0.39 12.13 -13.59
C VAL A 130 1.14 10.95 -14.19
N GLY A 131 2.46 10.95 -14.01
CA GLY A 131 3.34 9.94 -14.60
C GLY A 131 3.35 10.01 -16.13
N LEU A 132 2.77 9.00 -16.79
CA LEU A 132 2.72 8.89 -18.26
C LEU A 132 1.41 9.43 -18.87
N HIS A 133 0.50 9.90 -18.02
CA HIS A 133 -0.84 10.33 -18.41
C HIS A 133 -1.01 11.81 -18.11
N THR A 134 -1.52 12.57 -19.07
CA THR A 134 -1.94 13.95 -18.89
C THR A 134 -3.45 14.00 -18.80
N VAL A 135 -3.98 14.35 -17.63
CA VAL A 135 -5.42 14.51 -17.42
C VAL A 135 -5.85 15.85 -17.98
N ILE A 136 -6.78 15.83 -18.94
CA ILE A 136 -7.28 17.03 -19.63
C ILE A 136 -8.61 17.48 -19.02
N LYS A 137 -9.50 16.53 -18.70
CA LYS A 137 -10.81 16.81 -18.08
C LYS A 137 -11.11 15.77 -16.99
N LEU A 138 -11.56 16.22 -15.82
CA LEU A 138 -11.96 15.35 -14.72
C LEU A 138 -13.36 14.72 -14.91
N GLY A 139 -14.23 15.39 -15.68
CA GLY A 139 -15.60 14.95 -15.89
C GLY A 139 -16.51 15.18 -14.68
N LYS A 140 -17.72 14.63 -14.73
CA LYS A 140 -18.73 14.69 -13.65
C LYS A 140 -19.05 13.29 -13.16
N ILE A 141 -19.05 13.10 -11.84
CA ILE A 141 -19.41 11.81 -11.24
C ILE A 141 -20.94 11.65 -11.27
N VAL A 142 -21.40 10.46 -11.68
CA VAL A 142 -22.81 10.08 -11.68
C VAL A 142 -23.00 9.00 -10.62
N TYR A 143 -23.69 9.35 -9.55
CA TYR A 143 -23.96 8.46 -8.41
C TYR A 143 -25.30 7.73 -8.55
N ASP A 144 -26.22 8.26 -9.36
CA ASP A 144 -27.60 7.76 -9.46
C ASP A 144 -27.71 6.43 -10.23
N ARG A 145 -26.66 6.06 -10.99
CA ARG A 145 -26.67 4.90 -11.89
C ARG A 145 -25.49 3.98 -11.59
N ASP A 146 -25.81 2.73 -11.27
CA ASP A 146 -24.81 1.69 -10.94
C ASP A 146 -23.85 1.38 -12.10
N SER A 147 -24.21 1.71 -13.34
CA SER A 147 -23.30 1.51 -14.49
C SER A 147 -22.07 2.44 -14.47
N PHE A 148 -22.08 3.51 -13.68
CA PHE A 148 -21.01 4.52 -13.66
C PHE A 148 -20.07 4.40 -12.44
N HIS A 149 -20.25 3.40 -11.59
CA HIS A 149 -19.37 3.13 -10.47
C HIS A 149 -19.47 1.68 -10.02
N ASN A 150 -18.51 1.24 -9.23
CA ASN A 150 -18.49 -0.05 -8.56
C ASN A 150 -17.85 0.18 -7.18
N ASP A 151 -17.85 -0.82 -6.32
CA ASP A 151 -17.29 -0.80 -4.95
C ASP A 151 -15.86 -0.23 -4.89
N ARG A 152 -15.09 -0.30 -5.98
CA ARG A 152 -13.68 0.10 -6.03
C ARG A 152 -13.38 1.27 -6.95
N TYR A 153 -14.26 1.59 -7.90
CA TYR A 153 -13.93 2.49 -9.01
C TYR A 153 -15.13 3.36 -9.36
N ILE A 154 -14.84 4.57 -9.80
CA ILE A 154 -15.81 5.51 -10.37
C ILE A 154 -15.42 5.81 -11.82
N TYR A 155 -16.41 6.05 -12.66
CA TYR A 155 -16.23 6.34 -14.08
C TYR A 155 -16.90 7.68 -14.41
N PRO A 156 -16.21 8.82 -14.20
CA PRO A 156 -16.80 10.14 -14.41
C PRO A 156 -17.12 10.37 -15.89
N VAL A 157 -18.30 10.95 -16.16
CA VAL A 157 -18.72 11.29 -17.52
C VAL A 157 -17.90 12.45 -18.05
N GLY A 158 -17.34 12.28 -19.25
CA GLY A 158 -16.49 13.31 -19.88
C GLY A 158 -15.07 13.39 -19.32
N TYR A 159 -14.64 12.40 -18.53
CA TYR A 159 -13.24 12.22 -18.16
C TYR A 159 -12.39 12.02 -19.42
N ALA A 160 -11.29 12.76 -19.56
CA ALA A 160 -10.43 12.72 -20.73
C ALA A 160 -8.95 12.77 -20.32
N VAL A 161 -8.16 11.87 -20.91
CA VAL A 161 -6.74 11.71 -20.65
C VAL A 161 -6.00 11.55 -21.96
N LYS A 162 -4.82 12.16 -22.06
CA LYS A 162 -3.86 11.92 -23.13
C LYS A 162 -2.70 11.09 -22.59
N ARG A 163 -2.25 10.12 -23.36
CA ARG A 163 -1.04 9.35 -23.07
C ARG A 163 0.07 9.82 -24.00
N LEU A 164 1.25 10.07 -23.43
CA LEU A 164 2.47 10.26 -24.22
C LEU A 164 3.06 8.89 -24.56
N TRP A 165 3.47 8.72 -25.81
CA TRP A 165 4.13 7.52 -26.33
C TRP A 165 5.47 7.92 -26.92
#